data_AF-A0A1P8LXF3-F1
#
_entry.id   AF-A0A1P8LXF3-F1
#
_cell.length_a   1.000
_cell.length_b   1.000
_cell.length_c   1.000
_cell.angle_alpha   90.00
_cell.angle_beta   90.00
_cell.angle_gamma   90.00
#
_symmetry.space_group_name_H-M   'P 1'
#
loop_
_entity.id
_entity.type
_entity.pdbx_description
1 polymer ?
#
loop_
_entity_poly.entity_id
_entity_poly.type
_entity_poly.pdbx_seq_one_letter_code
_entity_poly.pdbx_strand_id
1 'polypeptide(L)'
;MEKFDSTFSEFSSGFNAGQYVFWLGSGISRERVPNVNDLLERVIEHLRSHLDPINPECEYRMALDEVLRLTPLTREELESIDFSIAVSNWDLRKQILAALVTKYSSVLDVPVGDDSPEDYLVWTGLDVPDTYGAPDLEPDVEHYCIAILLLEGLVPTAVTANWDGLLEKALNELTPAFASLVRVVVKPDDFREHGPRIDIIKFHGCAVRARDFQGEYRDHLIARESQISTWTTKQENRSMRKHLETLYTDRLTLMLGLSAQDANLHTMFANSIQDLSRPWPAAPPSVVLSEERLESYHRLLLKITFGENYQGNSKAIAESALLGAYAKPTLLALVLASLTEKLSYLLEHSVEGVWEPAAAQRLQTHLFELRDLAASLAQPDNFETLEFSEILEFQRGFTARLIDVVNLALTIFRAGRTPDENTKRYEPLSERPIAHAVLNPDYPAKQFGRLAIALALIARGLSTGQWSVEPGYSKAPDGGVIRLLAGPRDARVFFVKDAPALTGLELDGALDDGDASALVVVADEEPRTQTRSPRSRYGRDGKSGAGRFNVASSMCETSSVDELYEAFKLAGGF
;
A
#
# COMPACT_ATOMS: atom_id res chain seq x y z
N MET A 1 -5.62 0.11 -13.79
CA MET A 1 -5.62 1.56 -14.05
C MET A 1 -6.92 2.01 -14.70
N GLU A 2 -7.31 1.43 -15.85
CA GLU A 2 -8.53 1.78 -16.60
C GLU A 2 -9.81 2.00 -15.76
N LYS A 3 -10.07 1.17 -14.74
CA LYS A 3 -11.23 1.34 -13.85
C LYS A 3 -11.18 2.67 -13.09
N PHE A 4 -10.02 3.09 -12.59
CA PHE A 4 -9.85 4.36 -11.88
C PHE A 4 -10.03 5.57 -12.79
N ASP A 5 -9.81 5.45 -14.10
CA ASP A 5 -10.04 6.54 -15.05
C ASP A 5 -11.47 6.54 -15.63
N SER A 6 -12.23 5.48 -15.38
CA SER A 6 -13.58 5.30 -15.92
C SER A 6 -14.62 5.06 -14.82
N THR A 7 -15.00 3.80 -14.59
CA THR A 7 -16.11 3.39 -13.71
C THR A 7 -15.90 3.71 -12.23
N PHE A 8 -14.65 3.92 -11.81
CA PHE A 8 -14.23 4.28 -10.45
C PHE A 8 -13.50 5.63 -10.38
N SER A 9 -13.75 6.53 -11.35
CA SER A 9 -13.15 7.87 -11.35
C SER A 9 -13.53 8.71 -10.14
N GLU A 10 -14.79 8.68 -9.72
CA GLU A 10 -15.22 9.38 -8.50
C GLU A 10 -14.55 8.81 -7.23
N PHE A 11 -14.37 7.48 -7.17
CA PHE A 11 -13.59 6.83 -6.11
C PHE A 11 -12.13 7.33 -6.11
N SER A 12 -11.48 7.33 -7.27
CA SER A 12 -10.09 7.79 -7.41
C SER A 12 -9.94 9.24 -6.92
N SER A 13 -10.83 10.14 -7.34
CA SER A 13 -10.86 11.53 -6.89
C SER A 13 -11.08 11.67 -5.38
N GLY A 14 -12.06 10.95 -4.82
CA GLY A 14 -12.32 10.95 -3.38
C GLY A 14 -11.16 10.37 -2.56
N PHE A 15 -10.51 9.34 -3.08
CA PHE A 15 -9.32 8.73 -2.50
C PHE A 15 -8.15 9.71 -2.45
N ASN A 16 -7.85 10.36 -3.58
CA ASN A 16 -6.78 11.37 -3.66
C ASN A 16 -7.06 12.63 -2.82
N ALA A 17 -8.33 12.91 -2.52
CA ALA A 17 -8.75 13.95 -1.58
C ALA A 17 -8.64 13.54 -0.10
N GLY A 18 -8.23 12.30 0.21
CA GLY A 18 -8.05 11.81 1.58
C GLY A 18 -9.34 11.49 2.33
N GLN A 19 -10.40 11.11 1.60
CA GLN A 19 -11.73 10.86 2.17
C GLN A 19 -11.91 9.44 2.73
N TYR A 20 -11.04 8.51 2.34
CA TYR A 20 -11.18 7.09 2.65
C TYR A 20 -10.37 6.66 3.88
N VAL A 21 -10.92 5.70 4.61
CA VAL A 21 -10.23 4.90 5.64
C VAL A 21 -10.04 3.47 5.14
N PHE A 22 -8.92 2.84 5.51
CA PHE A 22 -8.68 1.44 5.18
C PHE A 22 -9.25 0.49 6.21
N TRP A 23 -9.88 -0.57 5.70
CA TRP A 23 -10.30 -1.74 6.47
C TRP A 23 -9.61 -2.98 5.88
N LEU A 24 -8.59 -3.46 6.59
CA LEU A 24 -7.65 -4.47 6.12
C LEU A 24 -7.97 -5.82 6.77
N GLY A 25 -8.12 -6.86 5.96
CA GLY A 25 -8.23 -8.23 6.45
C GLY A 25 -7.06 -9.10 6.04
N SER A 26 -7.13 -10.39 6.40
CA SER A 26 -6.00 -11.32 6.27
C SER A 26 -5.55 -11.56 4.83
N GLY A 27 -6.38 -11.20 3.85
CA GLY A 27 -6.02 -11.27 2.43
C GLY A 27 -4.79 -10.45 2.06
N ILE A 28 -4.46 -9.37 2.79
CA ILE A 28 -3.24 -8.58 2.52
C ILE A 28 -1.95 -9.26 3.00
N SER A 29 -2.07 -10.24 3.92
CA SER A 29 -0.93 -10.94 4.52
C SER A 29 -0.79 -12.38 4.00
N ARG A 30 -1.71 -12.85 3.15
CA ARG A 30 -1.88 -14.26 2.74
C ARG A 30 -0.60 -14.95 2.24
N GLU A 31 0.26 -14.22 1.55
CA GLU A 31 1.47 -14.78 0.93
C GLU A 31 2.72 -14.71 1.84
N ARG A 32 2.54 -14.23 3.08
CA ARG A 32 3.61 -14.07 4.08
C ARG A 32 3.32 -14.79 5.39
N VAL A 33 2.06 -15.00 5.74
CA VAL A 33 1.65 -15.74 6.94
C VAL A 33 0.70 -16.87 6.60
N PRO A 34 0.60 -17.93 7.44
CA PRO A 34 -0.33 -19.02 7.20
C PRO A 34 -1.77 -18.53 7.03
N ASN A 35 -2.46 -19.02 6.00
CA ASN A 35 -3.85 -18.67 5.76
C ASN A 35 -4.78 -19.49 6.67
N VAL A 36 -6.09 -19.21 6.64
CA VAL A 36 -7.07 -19.89 7.52
C VAL A 36 -7.09 -21.42 7.32
N ASN A 37 -6.88 -21.94 6.10
CA ASN A 37 -6.77 -23.38 5.90
C ASN A 37 -5.55 -23.95 6.60
N ASP A 38 -4.39 -23.31 6.45
CA ASP A 38 -3.13 -23.74 7.06
C ASP A 38 -3.23 -23.69 8.60
N LEU A 39 -3.89 -22.65 9.12
CA LEU A 39 -4.19 -22.47 10.53
C LEU A 39 -5.05 -23.64 11.04
N LEU A 40 -6.16 -23.95 10.36
CA LEU A 40 -7.04 -25.04 10.77
C LEU A 40 -6.36 -26.40 10.70
N GLU A 41 -5.56 -26.65 9.68
CA GLU A 41 -4.77 -27.88 9.58
C GLU A 41 -3.78 -28.01 10.75
N ARG A 42 -3.11 -26.91 11.14
CA ARG A 42 -2.22 -26.89 12.30
C ARG A 42 -2.95 -27.20 13.60
N VAL A 43 -4.15 -26.65 13.82
CA VAL A 43 -4.96 -26.96 15.02
C VAL A 43 -5.31 -28.44 15.06
N ILE A 44 -5.82 -28.98 13.95
CA ILE A 44 -6.22 -30.39 13.88
C ILE A 44 -4.99 -31.30 14.08
N GLU A 45 -3.86 -30.98 13.47
CA GLU A 45 -2.62 -31.74 13.65
C GLU A 45 -2.06 -31.61 15.08
N HIS A 46 -2.16 -30.44 15.70
CA HIS A 46 -1.80 -30.25 17.11
C HIS A 46 -2.65 -31.16 18.00
N LEU A 47 -3.98 -31.14 17.87
CA LEU A 47 -4.86 -32.01 18.64
C LEU A 47 -4.57 -33.50 18.37
N ARG A 48 -4.38 -33.89 17.11
CA ARG A 48 -4.09 -35.27 16.71
C ARG A 48 -2.75 -35.79 17.24
N SER A 49 -1.69 -34.98 17.18
CA SER A 49 -0.35 -35.37 17.61
C SER A 49 -0.22 -35.52 19.13
N HIS A 50 -1.13 -34.92 19.91
CA HIS A 50 -1.18 -35.01 21.37
C HIS A 50 -2.17 -36.06 21.90
N LEU A 51 -2.76 -36.88 21.02
CA LEU A 51 -3.64 -37.97 21.45
C LEU A 51 -2.86 -39.00 22.27
N ASP A 52 -3.39 -39.34 23.45
CA ASP A 52 -2.96 -40.49 24.23
C ASP A 52 -3.91 -41.68 23.95
N PRO A 53 -3.49 -42.69 23.17
CA PRO A 53 -4.36 -43.82 22.80
C PRO A 53 -4.70 -44.74 23.98
N ILE A 54 -4.00 -44.59 25.11
CA ILE A 54 -4.20 -45.42 26.31
C ILE A 54 -5.16 -44.73 27.28
N ASN A 55 -5.37 -43.41 27.16
CA ASN A 55 -6.27 -42.64 28.00
C ASN A 55 -7.67 -42.51 27.35
N PRO A 56 -8.71 -43.19 27.86
CA PRO A 56 -10.08 -43.05 27.35
C PRO A 56 -10.69 -41.66 27.59
N GLU A 57 -10.13 -40.88 28.51
CA GLU A 57 -10.52 -39.48 28.81
C GLU A 57 -9.48 -38.49 28.29
N CYS A 58 -8.82 -38.80 27.16
CA CYS A 58 -7.87 -37.90 26.54
C CYS A 58 -8.57 -36.59 26.08
N GLU A 59 -8.23 -35.47 26.70
CA GLU A 59 -8.81 -34.16 26.43
C GLU A 59 -8.63 -33.73 24.95
N TYR A 60 -7.45 -34.00 24.37
CA TYR A 60 -7.17 -33.75 22.96
C TYR A 60 -8.07 -34.56 22.03
N ARG A 61 -8.45 -35.79 22.43
CA ARG A 61 -9.37 -36.62 21.65
C ARG A 61 -10.76 -36.02 21.63
N MET A 62 -11.24 -35.58 22.80
CA MET A 62 -12.54 -34.95 22.95
C MET A 62 -12.62 -33.65 22.14
N ALA A 63 -11.60 -32.80 22.24
CA ALA A 63 -11.50 -31.56 21.45
C ALA A 63 -11.45 -31.84 19.94
N LEU A 64 -10.66 -32.82 19.49
CA LEU A 64 -10.59 -33.18 18.07
C LEU A 64 -11.93 -33.68 17.54
N ASP A 65 -12.62 -34.54 18.30
CA ASP A 65 -13.94 -35.04 17.92
C ASP A 65 -14.97 -33.88 17.86
N GLU A 66 -14.89 -32.89 18.75
CA GLU A 66 -15.74 -31.70 18.72
C GLU A 66 -15.47 -30.81 17.49
N VAL A 67 -14.21 -30.56 17.16
CA VAL A 67 -13.83 -29.85 15.93
C VAL A 67 -14.37 -30.56 14.69
N LEU A 68 -14.23 -31.89 14.61
CA LEU A 68 -14.72 -32.65 13.46
C LEU A 68 -16.24 -32.65 13.34
N ARG A 69 -16.99 -32.56 14.45
CA ARG A 69 -18.46 -32.41 14.43
C ARG A 69 -18.94 -31.08 13.85
N LEU A 70 -18.08 -30.07 13.73
CA LEU A 70 -18.41 -28.82 13.04
C LEU A 70 -18.49 -29.00 11.51
N THR A 71 -17.93 -30.09 10.98
CA THR A 71 -18.02 -30.44 9.56
C THR A 71 -19.37 -31.11 9.23
N PRO A 72 -19.84 -31.05 7.98
CA PRO A 72 -21.04 -31.77 7.54
C PRO A 72 -20.78 -33.26 7.22
N LEU A 73 -19.69 -33.85 7.75
CA LEU A 73 -19.37 -35.26 7.52
C LEU A 73 -20.40 -36.19 8.14
N THR A 74 -20.68 -37.28 7.45
CA THR A 74 -21.48 -38.39 7.96
C THR A 74 -20.72 -39.16 9.04
N ARG A 75 -21.44 -39.94 9.82
CA ARG A 75 -20.84 -40.81 10.84
C ARG A 75 -19.83 -41.80 10.24
N GLU A 76 -20.15 -42.39 9.09
CA GLU A 76 -19.30 -43.36 8.40
C GLU A 76 -17.99 -42.71 7.92
N GLU A 77 -18.07 -41.47 7.42
CA GLU A 77 -16.89 -40.68 7.05
C GLU A 77 -16.03 -40.28 8.25
N LEU A 78 -16.64 -39.97 9.40
CA LEU A 78 -15.89 -39.68 10.62
C LEU A 78 -15.18 -40.93 11.16
N GLU A 79 -15.84 -42.09 11.10
CA GLU A 79 -15.29 -43.37 11.56
C GLU A 79 -14.17 -43.90 10.63
N SER A 80 -14.07 -43.42 9.38
CA SER A 80 -13.02 -43.81 8.45
C SER A 80 -11.70 -43.04 8.61
N ILE A 81 -11.68 -41.97 9.41
CA ILE A 81 -10.47 -41.16 9.64
C ILE A 81 -9.45 -41.95 10.49
N ASP A 82 -8.28 -42.20 9.91
CA ASP A 82 -7.15 -42.79 10.63
C ASP A 82 -6.37 -41.72 11.41
N PHE A 83 -6.60 -41.64 12.71
CA PHE A 83 -5.90 -40.70 13.61
C PHE A 83 -4.41 -41.04 13.84
N SER A 84 -3.95 -42.23 13.44
CA SER A 84 -2.55 -42.65 13.60
C SER A 84 -1.61 -41.99 12.60
N ILE A 85 -2.14 -41.45 11.50
CA ILE A 85 -1.38 -40.77 10.45
C ILE A 85 -1.60 -39.24 10.51
N ALA A 86 -0.63 -38.48 10.00
CA ALA A 86 -0.71 -37.02 9.95
C ALA A 86 -1.91 -36.52 9.14
N VAL A 87 -2.47 -35.37 9.53
CA VAL A 87 -3.65 -34.75 8.88
C VAL A 87 -3.41 -34.51 7.39
N SER A 88 -2.19 -34.18 7.00
CA SER A 88 -1.78 -33.97 5.61
C SER A 88 -2.06 -35.17 4.69
N ASN A 89 -2.15 -36.37 5.27
CA ASN A 89 -2.41 -37.63 4.58
C ASN A 89 -3.84 -38.15 4.72
N TRP A 90 -4.75 -37.39 5.36
CA TRP A 90 -6.15 -37.80 5.48
C TRP A 90 -6.88 -37.67 4.14
N ASP A 91 -7.59 -38.72 3.72
CA ASP A 91 -8.37 -38.72 2.47
C ASP A 91 -9.43 -37.60 2.44
N LEU A 92 -10.04 -37.31 3.60
CA LEU A 92 -11.07 -36.27 3.77
C LEU A 92 -10.50 -34.87 4.07
N ARG A 93 -9.17 -34.68 4.09
CA ARG A 93 -8.52 -33.42 4.49
C ARG A 93 -9.13 -32.19 3.81
N LYS A 94 -9.24 -32.23 2.48
CA LYS A 94 -9.74 -31.07 1.70
C LYS A 94 -11.19 -30.73 2.05
N GLN A 95 -12.03 -31.74 2.25
CA GLN A 95 -13.44 -31.56 2.60
C GLN A 95 -13.60 -31.01 4.03
N ILE A 96 -12.80 -31.53 4.97
CA ILE A 96 -12.75 -31.05 6.36
C ILE A 96 -12.35 -29.57 6.40
N LEU A 97 -11.20 -29.22 5.81
CA LEU A 97 -10.71 -27.84 5.83
C LEU A 97 -11.69 -26.87 5.16
N ALA A 98 -12.22 -27.23 3.98
CA ALA A 98 -13.20 -26.38 3.28
C ALA A 98 -14.47 -26.11 4.12
N ALA A 99 -14.92 -27.10 4.90
CA ALA A 99 -16.06 -26.92 5.79
C ALA A 99 -15.74 -26.05 7.02
N LEU A 100 -14.53 -26.19 7.57
CA LEU A 100 -14.11 -25.50 8.79
C LEU A 100 -13.67 -24.05 8.55
N VAL A 101 -13.21 -23.67 7.36
CA VAL A 101 -12.78 -22.29 7.06
C VAL A 101 -13.85 -21.25 7.41
N THR A 102 -15.12 -21.55 7.18
CA THR A 102 -16.23 -20.63 7.51
C THR A 102 -16.67 -20.68 8.97
N LYS A 103 -16.03 -21.53 9.78
CA LYS A 103 -16.28 -21.76 11.22
C LYS A 103 -14.99 -21.69 12.04
N TYR A 104 -13.98 -20.97 11.53
CA TYR A 104 -12.65 -21.00 12.14
C TYR A 104 -12.67 -20.54 13.60
N SER A 105 -13.46 -19.52 13.92
CA SER A 105 -13.59 -18.99 15.28
C SER A 105 -14.26 -19.98 16.23
N SER A 106 -15.20 -20.80 15.74
CA SER A 106 -15.80 -21.91 16.50
C SER A 106 -14.78 -23.00 16.79
N VAL A 107 -13.91 -23.33 15.82
CA VAL A 107 -12.82 -24.30 16.01
C VAL A 107 -11.86 -23.82 17.09
N LEU A 108 -11.51 -22.54 17.10
CA LEU A 108 -10.59 -21.96 18.09
C LEU A 108 -11.21 -21.78 19.48
N ASP A 109 -12.54 -21.88 19.59
CA ASP A 109 -13.28 -21.79 20.86
C ASP A 109 -13.49 -23.15 21.53
N VAL A 110 -13.09 -24.26 20.88
CA VAL A 110 -13.19 -25.60 21.45
C VAL A 110 -12.22 -25.73 22.64
N PRO A 111 -12.71 -26.09 23.84
CA PRO A 111 -11.86 -26.25 25.02
C PRO A 111 -10.99 -27.51 24.91
N VAL A 112 -9.79 -27.45 25.48
CA VAL A 112 -8.87 -28.60 25.57
C VAL A 112 -8.68 -28.97 27.04
N GLY A 113 -9.65 -29.68 27.59
CA GLY A 113 -9.65 -30.01 29.01
C GLY A 113 -10.07 -28.85 29.91
N ASP A 114 -10.23 -29.15 31.19
CA ASP A 114 -10.66 -28.16 32.20
C ASP A 114 -9.49 -27.35 32.78
N ASP A 115 -8.27 -27.90 32.72
CA ASP A 115 -7.05 -27.28 33.29
C ASP A 115 -6.33 -26.35 32.30
N SER A 116 -6.63 -26.44 30.99
CA SER A 116 -6.03 -25.56 29.98
C SER A 116 -6.70 -24.19 29.98
N PRO A 117 -5.94 -23.11 29.70
CA PRO A 117 -6.53 -21.80 29.53
C PRO A 117 -7.51 -21.79 28.34
N GLU A 118 -8.52 -20.94 28.44
CA GLU A 118 -9.55 -20.74 27.41
C GLU A 118 -9.00 -20.44 25.99
N ASP A 119 -7.82 -19.82 25.90
CA ASP A 119 -7.16 -19.47 24.63
C ASP A 119 -6.13 -20.53 24.19
N TYR A 120 -6.14 -21.74 24.77
CA TYR A 120 -5.12 -22.76 24.54
C TYR A 120 -4.86 -23.05 23.06
N LEU A 121 -5.91 -23.19 22.23
CA LEU A 121 -5.73 -23.44 20.79
C LEU A 121 -5.10 -22.25 20.05
N VAL A 122 -5.33 -21.02 20.51
CA VAL A 122 -4.74 -19.80 19.93
C VAL A 122 -3.30 -19.61 20.39
N TRP A 123 -3.06 -19.76 21.69
CA TRP A 123 -1.76 -19.49 22.30
C TRP A 123 -0.77 -20.65 22.13
N THR A 124 -1.22 -21.89 22.34
CA THR A 124 -0.37 -23.09 22.31
C THR A 124 -0.57 -23.89 21.03
N GLY A 125 -1.81 -24.09 20.59
CA GLY A 125 -2.12 -24.92 19.43
C GLY A 125 -1.60 -24.32 18.11
N LEU A 126 -1.83 -23.03 17.94
CA LEU A 126 -1.37 -22.25 16.78
C LEU A 126 -0.04 -21.57 16.99
N ASP A 127 0.28 -21.24 18.24
CA ASP A 127 1.40 -20.37 18.58
C ASP A 127 1.34 -19.06 17.80
N VAL A 128 0.23 -18.31 17.96
CA VAL A 128 0.03 -17.03 17.26
C VAL A 128 1.21 -16.05 17.47
N PRO A 129 1.76 -15.87 18.68
CA PRO A 129 2.89 -14.96 18.91
C PRO A 129 4.11 -15.28 18.05
N ASP A 130 4.51 -16.55 17.94
CA ASP A 130 5.71 -16.92 17.16
C ASP A 130 5.41 -17.22 15.69
N THR A 131 4.15 -17.52 15.33
CA THR A 131 3.74 -17.73 13.94
C THR A 131 3.48 -16.41 13.20
N TYR A 132 2.67 -15.52 13.78
CA TYR A 132 2.26 -14.26 13.14
C TYR A 132 3.09 -13.07 13.63
N GLY A 133 3.73 -13.18 14.80
CA GLY A 133 4.63 -12.16 15.31
C GLY A 133 6.10 -12.41 14.97
N ALA A 134 6.42 -13.48 14.24
CA ALA A 134 7.79 -13.89 13.95
C ALA A 134 8.63 -12.74 13.35
N PRO A 135 9.84 -12.48 13.86
CA PRO A 135 10.63 -11.30 13.47
C PRO A 135 11.18 -11.39 12.03
N ASP A 136 11.32 -12.60 11.51
CA ASP A 136 11.78 -12.93 10.16
C ASP A 136 10.69 -12.80 9.09
N LEU A 137 9.42 -12.63 9.48
CA LEU A 137 8.34 -12.32 8.53
C LEU A 137 8.64 -11.04 7.77
N GLU A 138 8.58 -11.09 6.44
CA GLU A 138 8.85 -9.95 5.58
C GLU A 138 7.56 -9.34 5.04
N PRO A 139 7.46 -8.01 4.93
CA PRO A 139 6.33 -7.39 4.26
C PRO A 139 6.26 -7.77 2.78
N ASP A 140 5.04 -7.96 2.27
CA ASP A 140 4.77 -8.08 0.83
C ASP A 140 4.37 -6.74 0.19
N VAL A 141 4.17 -6.74 -1.12
CA VAL A 141 3.75 -5.61 -1.97
C VAL A 141 2.60 -4.81 -1.34
N GLU A 142 1.57 -5.48 -0.82
CA GLU A 142 0.40 -4.85 -0.21
C GLU A 142 0.80 -3.93 0.96
N HIS A 143 1.68 -4.41 1.83
CA HIS A 143 2.11 -3.69 3.03
C HIS A 143 2.91 -2.45 2.67
N TYR A 144 3.84 -2.56 1.71
CA TYR A 144 4.61 -1.41 1.24
C TYR A 144 3.72 -0.39 0.53
N CYS A 145 2.77 -0.82 -0.30
CA CYS A 145 1.84 0.10 -0.96
C CYS A 145 0.93 0.81 0.06
N ILE A 146 0.40 0.10 1.05
CA ILE A 146 -0.38 0.72 2.14
C ILE A 146 0.49 1.72 2.90
N ALA A 147 1.73 1.35 3.25
CA ALA A 147 2.67 2.23 3.94
C ALA A 147 2.95 3.51 3.15
N ILE A 148 3.17 3.41 1.83
CA ILE A 148 3.33 4.56 0.94
C ILE A 148 2.09 5.45 0.97
N LEU A 149 0.88 4.89 0.84
CA LEU A 149 -0.38 5.66 0.82
C LEU A 149 -0.64 6.37 2.16
N LEU A 150 -0.26 5.75 3.29
CA LEU A 150 -0.29 6.37 4.62
C LEU A 150 0.73 7.53 4.74
N LEU A 151 1.97 7.32 4.29
CA LEU A 151 3.03 8.34 4.32
C LEU A 151 2.73 9.52 3.38
N GLU A 152 2.12 9.26 2.23
CA GLU A 152 1.60 10.28 1.31
C GLU A 152 0.36 11.01 1.87
N GLY A 153 -0.09 10.68 3.09
CA GLY A 153 -1.20 11.35 3.77
C GLY A 153 -2.54 11.19 3.08
N LEU A 154 -2.69 10.18 2.21
CA LEU A 154 -3.93 9.91 1.47
C LEU A 154 -4.90 9.09 2.32
N VAL A 155 -4.38 8.34 3.28
CA VAL A 155 -5.18 7.62 4.27
C VAL A 155 -4.60 7.92 5.65
N PRO A 156 -5.38 8.47 6.58
CA PRO A 156 -4.89 8.80 7.92
C PRO A 156 -4.94 7.60 8.88
N THR A 157 -5.76 6.60 8.58
CA THR A 157 -6.05 5.49 9.49
C THR A 157 -6.23 4.19 8.73
N ALA A 158 -5.60 3.12 9.22
CA ALA A 158 -5.80 1.75 8.80
C ALA A 158 -6.37 0.94 9.96
N VAL A 159 -7.54 0.36 9.77
CA VAL A 159 -8.19 -0.54 10.72
C VAL A 159 -7.98 -1.97 10.26
N THR A 160 -7.58 -2.88 11.15
CA THR A 160 -7.33 -4.28 10.78
C THR A 160 -7.69 -5.28 11.87
N ALA A 161 -8.13 -6.45 11.43
CA ALA A 161 -8.30 -7.65 12.24
C ALA A 161 -7.06 -8.55 12.23
N ASN A 162 -6.02 -8.21 11.47
CA ASN A 162 -4.82 -9.03 11.34
C ASN A 162 -3.96 -8.95 12.59
N TRP A 163 -3.44 -10.10 13.04
CA TRP A 163 -2.52 -10.14 14.19
C TRP A 163 -1.08 -9.81 13.80
N ASP A 164 -0.67 -10.10 12.57
CA ASP A 164 0.72 -9.98 12.11
C ASP A 164 1.24 -8.52 12.11
N GLY A 165 2.56 -8.33 12.26
CA GLY A 165 3.18 -7.01 12.31
C GLY A 165 3.72 -6.48 10.98
N LEU A 166 3.24 -6.98 9.84
CA LEU A 166 3.88 -6.72 8.55
C LEU A 166 3.72 -5.27 8.07
N LEU A 167 2.57 -4.64 8.33
CA LEU A 167 2.35 -3.23 7.98
C LEU A 167 3.24 -2.30 8.83
N GLU A 168 3.32 -2.57 10.13
CA GLU A 168 4.19 -1.85 11.05
C GLU A 168 5.65 -1.98 10.63
N LYS A 169 6.08 -3.19 10.27
CA LYS A 169 7.44 -3.45 9.75
C LYS A 169 7.69 -2.69 8.45
N ALA A 170 6.77 -2.71 7.49
CA ALA A 170 6.90 -1.95 6.25
C ALA A 170 7.06 -0.43 6.50
N LEU A 171 6.24 0.15 7.38
CA LEU A 171 6.36 1.56 7.74
C LEU A 171 7.69 1.87 8.44
N ASN A 172 8.14 1.00 9.34
CA ASN A 172 9.43 1.17 10.02
C ASN A 172 10.62 1.06 9.05
N GLU A 173 10.53 0.20 8.03
CA GLU A 173 11.53 0.09 6.97
C GLU A 173 11.52 1.29 6.01
N LEU A 174 10.35 1.90 5.77
CA LEU A 174 10.22 3.04 4.87
C LEU A 174 10.53 4.39 5.55
N THR A 175 10.30 4.55 6.85
CA THR A 175 10.56 5.83 7.52
C THR A 175 11.27 5.68 8.87
N PRO A 176 12.39 6.41 9.10
CA PRO A 176 13.06 6.41 10.40
C PRO A 176 12.25 7.17 11.47
N ALA A 177 11.22 7.91 11.05
CA ALA A 177 10.35 8.67 11.92
C ALA A 177 9.15 7.85 12.42
N PHE A 178 9.15 6.51 12.23
CA PHE A 178 8.07 5.60 12.61
C PHE A 178 7.48 5.92 13.99
N ALA A 179 8.31 5.94 15.04
CA ALA A 179 7.86 6.19 16.42
C ALA A 179 7.21 7.57 16.65
N SER A 180 7.47 8.55 15.77
CA SER A 180 6.89 9.89 15.85
C SER A 180 5.68 10.10 14.91
N LEU A 181 5.53 9.25 13.89
CA LEU A 181 4.49 9.37 12.87
C LEU A 181 3.36 8.37 13.05
N VAL A 182 3.66 7.16 13.54
CA VAL A 182 2.76 6.02 13.55
C VAL A 182 2.39 5.65 14.99
N ARG A 183 1.10 5.51 15.24
CA ARG A 183 0.55 4.97 16.47
C ARG A 183 -0.12 3.63 16.17
N VAL A 184 0.35 2.58 16.84
CA VAL A 184 -0.25 1.25 16.77
C VAL A 184 -1.17 1.10 17.98
N VAL A 185 -2.47 0.99 17.72
CA VAL A 185 -3.51 0.90 18.73
C VAL A 185 -4.03 -0.53 18.78
N VAL A 186 -3.83 -1.22 19.89
CA VAL A 186 -4.33 -2.58 20.13
C VAL A 186 -5.36 -2.57 21.26
N LYS A 187 -5.17 -1.70 22.27
CA LYS A 187 -6.07 -1.55 23.41
C LYS A 187 -6.49 -0.09 23.61
N PRO A 188 -7.57 0.19 24.38
CA PRO A 188 -8.08 1.55 24.58
C PRO A 188 -7.07 2.59 25.06
N ASP A 189 -6.14 2.20 25.93
CA ASP A 189 -5.17 3.14 26.50
C ASP A 189 -4.14 3.63 25.49
N ASP A 190 -3.91 2.89 24.40
CA ASP A 190 -2.98 3.29 23.33
C ASP A 190 -3.46 4.58 22.63
N PHE A 191 -4.76 4.90 22.66
CA PHE A 191 -5.29 6.17 22.12
C PHE A 191 -4.83 7.42 22.88
N ARG A 192 -4.25 7.27 24.08
CA ARG A 192 -3.76 8.40 24.88
C ARG A 192 -2.43 8.95 24.35
N GLU A 193 -1.72 8.22 23.51
CA GLU A 193 -0.51 8.71 22.87
C GLU A 193 -0.87 9.86 21.91
N HIS A 194 -0.32 11.04 22.16
CA HIS A 194 -0.52 12.25 21.34
C HIS A 194 0.69 12.51 20.45
N GLY A 195 0.47 13.02 19.23
CA GLY A 195 1.56 13.44 18.33
C GLY A 195 1.65 12.68 17.00
N PRO A 196 1.42 11.35 16.96
CA PRO A 196 1.39 10.60 15.70
C PRO A 196 0.26 11.05 14.77
N ARG A 197 0.49 10.95 13.46
CA ARG A 197 -0.47 11.34 12.40
C ARG A 197 -1.15 10.17 11.73
N ILE A 198 -0.55 8.98 11.83
CA ILE A 198 -0.99 7.74 11.20
C ILE A 198 -1.43 6.78 12.30
N ASP A 199 -2.67 6.32 12.23
CA ASP A 199 -3.21 5.31 13.15
C ASP A 199 -3.30 3.94 12.48
N ILE A 200 -2.75 2.92 13.14
CA ILE A 200 -2.95 1.50 12.81
C ILE A 200 -3.73 0.88 13.95
N ILE A 201 -5.02 0.61 13.73
CA ILE A 201 -5.94 0.13 14.75
C ILE A 201 -6.15 -1.37 14.58
N LYS A 202 -5.62 -2.17 15.50
CA LYS A 202 -5.64 -3.63 15.47
C LYS A 202 -6.60 -4.17 16.51
N PHE A 203 -7.88 -4.16 16.18
CA PHE A 203 -8.96 -4.41 17.13
C PHE A 203 -9.14 -5.91 17.48
N HIS A 204 -8.45 -6.80 16.77
CA HIS A 204 -8.34 -8.23 17.12
C HIS A 204 -7.00 -8.60 17.76
N GLY A 205 -6.16 -7.64 18.11
CA GLY A 205 -4.88 -7.89 18.76
C GLY A 205 -3.67 -7.74 17.85
N CYS A 206 -2.48 -7.94 18.42
CA CYS A 206 -1.22 -7.89 17.69
C CYS A 206 -0.28 -8.98 18.21
N ALA A 207 0.10 -9.93 17.35
CA ALA A 207 0.96 -11.05 17.70
C ALA A 207 2.36 -10.59 18.15
N VAL A 208 2.92 -9.56 17.51
CA VAL A 208 4.21 -8.97 17.90
C VAL A 208 4.16 -8.43 19.33
N ARG A 209 3.13 -7.63 19.67
CA ARG A 209 2.98 -7.10 21.03
C ARG A 209 2.65 -8.18 22.04
N ALA A 210 1.85 -9.18 21.68
CA ALA A 210 1.53 -10.31 22.54
C ALA A 210 2.77 -11.16 22.85
N ARG A 211 3.68 -11.34 21.89
CA ARG A 211 4.97 -11.99 22.09
C ARG A 211 5.87 -11.18 23.04
N ASP A 212 6.04 -9.89 22.75
CA ASP A 212 7.01 -9.05 23.47
C ASP A 212 6.51 -8.64 24.87
N PHE A 213 5.20 -8.55 25.05
CA PHE A 213 4.53 -8.04 26.25
C PHE A 213 3.29 -8.89 26.60
N GLN A 214 3.48 -10.19 26.81
CA GLN A 214 2.42 -11.17 27.06
C GLN A 214 1.40 -10.72 28.12
N GLY A 215 1.87 -10.27 29.29
CA GLY A 215 0.99 -9.89 30.40
C GLY A 215 0.08 -8.68 30.12
N GLU A 216 0.31 -7.97 29.02
CA GLU A 216 -0.44 -6.78 28.62
C GLU A 216 -1.29 -6.99 27.36
N TYR A 217 -0.83 -7.85 26.43
CA TYR A 217 -1.47 -7.98 25.11
C TYR A 217 -2.01 -9.37 24.77
N ARG A 218 -1.75 -10.41 25.57
CA ARG A 218 -2.29 -11.77 25.31
C ARG A 218 -3.82 -11.78 25.26
N ASP A 219 -4.46 -11.18 26.26
CA ASP A 219 -5.93 -11.16 26.36
C ASP A 219 -6.61 -10.34 25.25
N HIS A 220 -5.82 -9.58 24.49
CA HIS A 220 -6.29 -8.80 23.34
C HIS A 220 -6.18 -9.56 22.02
N LEU A 221 -5.65 -10.78 21.99
CA LEU A 221 -5.75 -11.67 20.83
C LEU A 221 -7.17 -12.22 20.73
N ILE A 222 -7.95 -11.64 19.82
CA ILE A 222 -9.34 -12.01 19.56
C ILE A 222 -9.37 -12.96 18.37
N ALA A 223 -9.77 -14.21 18.62
CA ALA A 223 -9.85 -15.25 17.60
C ALA A 223 -11.09 -16.15 17.74
N ARG A 224 -11.56 -16.30 18.98
CA ARG A 224 -12.56 -17.30 19.37
C ARG A 224 -13.98 -16.76 19.18
N GLU A 225 -14.93 -17.66 18.90
CA GLU A 225 -16.32 -17.30 18.69
C GLU A 225 -16.94 -16.58 19.91
N SER A 226 -16.67 -17.07 21.13
CA SER A 226 -17.07 -16.44 22.39
C SER A 226 -16.56 -14.99 22.52
N GLN A 227 -15.29 -14.74 22.19
CA GLN A 227 -14.69 -13.42 22.21
C GLN A 227 -15.31 -12.50 21.15
N ILE A 228 -15.42 -12.98 19.91
CA ILE A 228 -15.96 -12.21 18.78
C ILE A 228 -17.43 -11.82 19.02
N SER A 229 -18.25 -12.78 19.44
CA SER A 229 -19.70 -12.57 19.62
C SER A 229 -20.03 -11.60 20.76
N THR A 230 -19.20 -11.55 21.80
CA THR A 230 -19.38 -10.66 22.95
C THR A 230 -18.55 -9.36 22.85
N TRP A 231 -17.69 -9.23 21.84
CA TRP A 231 -16.72 -8.14 21.74
C TRP A 231 -17.37 -6.75 21.84
N THR A 232 -18.51 -6.56 21.15
CA THR A 232 -19.22 -5.27 21.09
C THR A 232 -19.96 -4.90 22.38
N THR A 233 -20.26 -5.88 23.23
CA THR A 233 -21.00 -5.68 24.48
C THR A 233 -20.09 -5.58 25.71
N LYS A 234 -18.86 -6.09 25.63
CA LYS A 234 -17.86 -5.98 26.69
C LYS A 234 -17.46 -4.53 26.97
N GLN A 235 -17.46 -4.16 28.26
CA GLN A 235 -17.17 -2.80 28.70
C GLN A 235 -15.74 -2.36 28.38
N GLU A 236 -14.77 -3.28 28.48
CA GLU A 236 -13.35 -3.02 28.17
C GLU A 236 -13.13 -2.59 26.71
N ASN A 237 -13.92 -3.12 25.77
CA ASN A 237 -13.82 -2.79 24.35
C ASN A 237 -14.59 -1.53 23.95
N ARG A 238 -15.38 -0.94 24.87
CA ARG A 238 -16.30 0.17 24.56
C ARG A 238 -15.62 1.36 23.90
N SER A 239 -14.43 1.74 24.38
CA SER A 239 -13.69 2.87 23.82
C SER A 239 -13.21 2.60 22.40
N MET A 240 -12.62 1.42 22.17
CA MET A 240 -12.19 0.97 20.85
C MET A 240 -13.37 0.92 19.89
N ARG A 241 -14.46 0.24 20.30
CA ARG A 241 -15.69 0.14 19.51
C ARG A 241 -16.22 1.50 19.08
N LYS A 242 -16.36 2.45 20.01
CA LYS A 242 -16.85 3.80 19.68
C LYS A 242 -15.98 4.50 18.65
N HIS A 243 -14.65 4.36 18.77
CA HIS A 243 -13.74 4.96 17.81
C HIS A 243 -13.92 4.36 16.41
N LEU A 244 -14.03 3.03 16.31
CA LEU A 244 -14.29 2.34 15.06
C LEU A 244 -15.66 2.69 14.46
N GLU A 245 -16.70 2.79 15.30
CA GLU A 245 -18.04 3.21 14.88
C GLU A 245 -17.99 4.61 14.27
N THR A 246 -17.38 5.58 14.96
CA THR A 246 -17.22 6.95 14.44
C THR A 246 -16.43 6.98 13.12
N LEU A 247 -15.34 6.22 13.00
CA LEU A 247 -14.60 6.12 11.74
C LEU A 247 -15.47 5.60 10.60
N TYR A 248 -16.25 4.55 10.84
CA TYR A 248 -17.14 3.99 9.84
C TYR A 248 -18.35 4.88 9.54
N THR A 249 -18.78 5.73 10.47
CA THR A 249 -19.85 6.71 10.24
C THR A 249 -19.34 7.88 9.38
N ASP A 250 -18.18 8.45 9.72
CA ASP A 250 -17.72 9.74 9.20
C ASP A 250 -16.88 9.63 7.92
N ARG A 251 -16.25 8.49 7.65
CA ARG A 251 -15.30 8.32 6.53
C ARG A 251 -15.80 7.35 5.47
N LEU A 252 -15.45 7.57 4.21
CA LEU A 252 -15.67 6.57 3.16
C LEU A 252 -14.74 5.38 3.40
N THR A 253 -15.11 4.18 2.98
CA THR A 253 -14.37 2.96 3.32
C THR A 253 -13.83 2.27 2.09
N LEU A 254 -12.53 1.94 2.10
CA LEU A 254 -11.94 0.96 1.19
C LEU A 254 -11.58 -0.29 1.99
N MET A 255 -12.18 -1.43 1.63
CA MET A 255 -11.85 -2.72 2.23
C MET A 255 -10.93 -3.54 1.32
N LEU A 256 -9.86 -4.07 1.91
CA LEU A 256 -8.79 -4.79 1.22
C LEU A 256 -8.59 -6.14 1.91
N GLY A 257 -8.92 -7.23 1.20
CA GLY A 257 -8.72 -8.60 1.71
C GLY A 257 -9.51 -8.92 2.98
N LEU A 258 -10.59 -8.18 3.26
CA LEU A 258 -11.41 -8.33 4.45
C LEU A 258 -12.67 -9.13 4.12
N SER A 259 -12.71 -10.36 4.65
CA SER A 259 -13.90 -11.20 4.51
C SER A 259 -15.09 -10.74 5.34
N ALA A 260 -14.92 -9.84 6.32
CA ALA A 260 -15.99 -9.34 7.18
C ALA A 260 -16.90 -10.46 7.75
N GLN A 261 -16.38 -11.68 7.97
CA GLN A 261 -17.17 -12.83 8.41
C GLN A 261 -17.57 -12.70 9.89
N ASP A 262 -16.81 -11.93 10.66
CA ASP A 262 -16.94 -11.85 12.10
C ASP A 262 -18.17 -11.05 12.53
N ALA A 263 -18.91 -11.60 13.49
CA ALA A 263 -20.16 -11.01 13.97
C ALA A 263 -19.97 -9.61 14.59
N ASN A 264 -18.82 -9.36 15.23
CA ASN A 264 -18.52 -8.05 15.81
C ASN A 264 -18.47 -6.92 14.77
N LEU A 265 -17.91 -7.18 13.57
CA LEU A 265 -17.89 -6.23 12.47
C LEU A 265 -19.30 -5.90 12.00
N HIS A 266 -20.16 -6.91 11.82
CA HIS A 266 -21.55 -6.71 11.42
C HIS A 266 -22.32 -5.85 12.43
N THR A 267 -22.21 -6.15 13.72
CA THR A 267 -22.87 -5.36 14.78
C THR A 267 -22.35 -3.94 14.82
N MET A 268 -21.02 -3.76 14.74
CA MET A 268 -20.40 -2.43 14.77
C MET A 268 -20.81 -1.59 13.56
N PHE A 269 -20.77 -2.12 12.34
CA PHE A 269 -21.22 -1.42 11.14
C PHE A 269 -22.72 -1.09 11.20
N ALA A 270 -23.55 -2.01 11.71
CA ALA A 270 -24.98 -1.77 11.90
C ALA A 270 -25.27 -0.65 12.90
N ASN A 271 -24.51 -0.56 14.00
CA ASN A 271 -24.63 0.54 14.95
C ASN A 271 -24.18 1.87 14.33
N SER A 272 -23.06 1.86 13.61
CA SER A 272 -22.46 3.05 13.00
C SER A 272 -23.42 3.79 12.06
N ILE A 273 -24.21 3.03 11.28
CA ILE A 273 -25.15 3.59 10.30
C ILE A 273 -26.52 3.96 10.89
N GLN A 274 -26.79 3.64 12.15
CA GLN A 274 -27.99 4.15 12.86
C GLN A 274 -27.86 5.63 13.19
N ASP A 275 -26.65 6.07 13.53
CA ASP A 275 -26.37 7.47 13.89
C ASP A 275 -26.38 8.38 12.64
N LEU A 276 -25.83 7.89 11.53
CA LEU A 276 -25.86 8.57 10.23
C LEU A 276 -25.92 7.54 9.09
N SER A 277 -27.08 7.47 8.42
CA SER A 277 -27.27 6.56 7.31
C SER A 277 -26.48 6.98 6.06
N ARG A 278 -26.02 6.00 5.28
CA ARG A 278 -25.34 6.29 4.01
C ARG A 278 -26.34 6.72 2.95
N PRO A 279 -26.09 7.83 2.23
CA PRO A 279 -26.94 8.23 1.12
C PRO A 279 -26.84 7.25 -0.04
N TRP A 280 -27.88 7.20 -0.87
CA TRP A 280 -27.86 6.50 -2.15
C TRP A 280 -28.65 7.29 -3.21
N PRO A 281 -28.10 7.50 -4.42
CA PRO A 281 -26.73 7.17 -4.85
C PRO A 281 -25.67 8.00 -4.11
N ALA A 282 -24.44 7.49 -4.04
CA ALA A 282 -23.31 8.18 -3.40
C ALA A 282 -22.16 8.35 -4.40
N ALA A 283 -21.63 9.57 -4.47
CA ALA A 283 -20.50 9.97 -5.31
C ALA A 283 -19.57 10.83 -4.44
N PRO A 284 -18.37 10.34 -4.03
CA PRO A 284 -17.81 9.03 -4.31
C PRO A 284 -18.57 7.86 -3.64
N PRO A 285 -18.33 6.60 -4.06
CA PRO A 285 -18.91 5.43 -3.41
C PRO A 285 -18.57 5.35 -1.92
N SER A 286 -19.59 5.14 -1.07
CA SER A 286 -19.42 5.06 0.40
C SER A 286 -18.54 3.90 0.87
N VAL A 287 -18.60 2.78 0.15
CA VAL A 287 -17.80 1.57 0.42
C VAL A 287 -17.28 1.05 -0.91
N VAL A 288 -15.98 0.76 -0.97
CA VAL A 288 -15.33 0.07 -2.09
C VAL A 288 -14.65 -1.19 -1.56
N LEU A 289 -14.79 -2.29 -2.30
CA LEU A 289 -14.30 -3.63 -1.97
C LEU A 289 -13.31 -4.07 -3.05
N SER A 290 -12.08 -4.38 -2.65
CA SER A 290 -11.03 -4.89 -3.55
C SER A 290 -11.08 -6.41 -3.68
N GLU A 291 -12.20 -6.90 -4.19
CA GLU A 291 -12.44 -8.33 -4.42
C GLU A 291 -12.79 -8.54 -5.90
N GLU A 292 -12.54 -9.74 -6.42
CA GLU A 292 -12.98 -10.07 -7.80
C GLU A 292 -14.49 -10.25 -7.88
N ARG A 293 -15.09 -10.78 -6.80
CA ARG A 293 -16.51 -11.03 -6.70
C ARG A 293 -17.01 -10.79 -5.28
N LEU A 294 -18.26 -10.37 -5.17
CA LEU A 294 -18.93 -10.30 -3.87
C LEU A 294 -19.29 -11.71 -3.41
N GLU A 295 -19.07 -11.99 -2.14
CA GLU A 295 -19.49 -13.20 -1.44
C GLU A 295 -20.73 -12.89 -0.57
N SER A 296 -21.28 -13.88 0.12
CA SER A 296 -22.49 -13.69 0.94
C SER A 296 -22.32 -12.64 2.03
N TYR A 297 -21.18 -12.66 2.73
CA TYR A 297 -20.79 -11.71 3.77
C TYR A 297 -20.60 -10.28 3.21
N HIS A 298 -20.01 -10.13 2.02
CA HIS A 298 -19.90 -8.81 1.37
C HIS A 298 -21.28 -8.23 1.04
N ARG A 299 -22.21 -9.06 0.57
CA ARG A 299 -23.60 -8.62 0.31
C ARG A 299 -24.33 -8.28 1.60
N LEU A 300 -24.08 -9.00 2.69
CA LEU A 300 -24.64 -8.69 4.00
C LEU A 300 -24.13 -7.34 4.50
N LEU A 301 -22.82 -7.09 4.41
CA LEU A 301 -22.22 -5.79 4.72
C LEU A 301 -22.88 -4.64 3.95
N LEU A 302 -23.02 -4.77 2.63
CA LEU A 302 -23.66 -3.73 1.80
C LEU A 302 -25.14 -3.55 2.18
N LYS A 303 -25.85 -4.63 2.48
CA LYS A 303 -27.22 -4.56 2.97
C LYS A 303 -27.32 -3.82 4.30
N ILE A 304 -26.41 -4.08 5.24
CA ILE A 304 -26.34 -3.37 6.52
C ILE A 304 -26.05 -1.89 6.28
N THR A 305 -25.04 -1.59 5.46
CA THR A 305 -24.55 -0.23 5.23
C THR A 305 -25.57 0.69 4.58
N PHE A 306 -26.31 0.18 3.59
CA PHE A 306 -27.29 0.98 2.84
C PHE A 306 -28.71 0.85 3.39
N GLY A 307 -28.99 -0.08 4.30
CA GLY A 307 -30.28 -0.20 4.98
C GLY A 307 -31.47 -0.21 4.01
N GLU A 308 -32.41 0.72 4.20
CA GLU A 308 -33.60 0.88 3.34
C GLU A 308 -33.24 1.14 1.87
N ASN A 309 -32.13 1.83 1.61
CA ASN A 309 -31.67 2.11 0.24
C ASN A 309 -31.22 0.84 -0.50
N TYR A 310 -30.95 -0.26 0.19
CA TYR A 310 -30.50 -1.49 -0.45
C TYR A 310 -31.61 -2.17 -1.27
N GLN A 311 -32.86 -2.12 -0.78
CA GLN A 311 -33.98 -2.72 -1.48
C GLN A 311 -34.27 -1.94 -2.77
N GLY A 312 -34.32 -2.65 -3.90
CA GLY A 312 -34.49 -2.04 -5.23
C GLY A 312 -33.19 -1.54 -5.88
N ASN A 313 -32.11 -1.35 -5.12
CA ASN A 313 -30.81 -0.86 -5.64
C ASN A 313 -29.64 -1.84 -5.49
N SER A 314 -29.86 -3.03 -4.94
CA SER A 314 -28.80 -4.00 -4.59
C SER A 314 -27.78 -4.28 -5.71
N LYS A 315 -28.23 -4.37 -6.97
CA LYS A 315 -27.34 -4.58 -8.12
C LYS A 315 -26.45 -3.37 -8.38
N ALA A 316 -27.01 -2.16 -8.41
CA ALA A 316 -26.26 -0.93 -8.64
C ALA A 316 -25.30 -0.62 -7.49
N ILE A 317 -25.71 -0.91 -6.24
CA ILE A 317 -24.83 -0.84 -5.06
C ILE A 317 -23.65 -1.81 -5.20
N ALA A 318 -23.91 -3.05 -5.61
CA ALA A 318 -22.86 -4.04 -5.83
C ALA A 318 -21.87 -3.61 -6.92
N GLU A 319 -22.36 -3.09 -8.04
CA GLU A 319 -21.54 -2.59 -9.15
C GLU A 319 -20.71 -1.36 -8.75
N SER A 320 -21.28 -0.45 -7.95
CA SER A 320 -20.57 0.73 -7.43
C SER A 320 -19.52 0.39 -6.37
N ALA A 321 -19.73 -0.67 -5.59
CA ALA A 321 -18.84 -1.05 -4.50
C ALA A 321 -17.73 -2.03 -4.92
N LEU A 322 -17.95 -2.89 -5.92
CA LEU A 322 -17.00 -3.93 -6.31
C LEU A 322 -15.98 -3.41 -7.31
N LEU A 323 -14.72 -3.22 -6.88
CA LEU A 323 -13.66 -2.82 -7.79
C LEU A 323 -13.32 -3.93 -8.80
N GLY A 324 -13.44 -5.21 -8.42
CA GLY A 324 -13.19 -6.33 -9.32
C GLY A 324 -11.70 -6.61 -9.55
N ALA A 325 -10.89 -6.48 -8.50
CA ALA A 325 -9.46 -6.81 -8.46
C ALA A 325 -9.02 -7.03 -7.01
N TYR A 326 -8.13 -7.99 -6.75
CA TYR A 326 -7.59 -8.25 -5.40
C TYR A 326 -6.66 -7.15 -4.89
N ALA A 327 -6.33 -7.17 -3.60
CA ALA A 327 -5.61 -6.10 -2.91
C ALA A 327 -4.28 -5.70 -3.59
N LYS A 328 -3.44 -6.66 -4.00
CA LYS A 328 -2.13 -6.39 -4.60
C LYS A 328 -2.18 -5.49 -5.85
N PRO A 329 -2.87 -5.86 -6.95
CA PRO A 329 -2.97 -4.99 -8.13
C PRO A 329 -3.70 -3.68 -7.85
N THR A 330 -4.72 -3.69 -6.98
CA THR A 330 -5.44 -2.47 -6.57
C THR A 330 -4.51 -1.47 -5.89
N LEU A 331 -3.70 -1.93 -4.94
CA LEU A 331 -2.80 -1.09 -4.16
C LEU A 331 -1.64 -0.55 -5.01
N LEU A 332 -1.06 -1.36 -5.89
CA LEU A 332 -0.06 -0.90 -6.86
C LEU A 332 -0.63 0.20 -7.77
N ALA A 333 -1.83 -0.03 -8.31
CA ALA A 333 -2.50 0.95 -9.14
C ALA A 333 -2.84 2.23 -8.37
N LEU A 334 -3.25 2.14 -7.10
CA LEU A 334 -3.53 3.30 -6.25
C LEU A 334 -2.26 4.12 -6.00
N VAL A 335 -1.13 3.50 -5.68
CA VAL A 335 0.15 4.23 -5.50
C VAL A 335 0.51 4.99 -6.77
N LEU A 336 0.50 4.33 -7.92
CA LEU A 336 0.83 4.98 -9.21
C LEU A 336 -0.16 6.10 -9.55
N ALA A 337 -1.47 5.83 -9.43
CA ALA A 337 -2.50 6.81 -9.70
C ALA A 337 -2.38 8.04 -8.79
N SER A 338 -2.16 7.83 -7.50
CA SER A 338 -2.06 8.92 -6.54
C SER A 338 -0.80 9.77 -6.71
N LEU A 339 0.36 9.16 -6.96
CA LEU A 339 1.58 9.92 -7.25
C LEU A 339 1.41 10.77 -8.51
N THR A 340 0.83 10.18 -9.57
CA THR A 340 0.54 10.91 -10.81
C THR A 340 -0.48 12.01 -10.61
N GLU A 341 -1.54 11.79 -9.83
CA GLU A 341 -2.55 12.81 -9.53
C GLU A 341 -1.95 14.01 -8.77
N LYS A 342 -1.08 13.74 -7.79
CA LYS A 342 -0.35 14.81 -7.08
C LYS A 342 0.52 15.63 -8.04
N LEU A 343 1.29 14.96 -8.90
CA LEU A 343 2.12 15.62 -9.89
C LEU A 343 1.29 16.40 -10.91
N SER A 344 0.16 15.85 -11.35
CA SER A 344 -0.79 16.46 -12.28
C SER A 344 -1.38 17.76 -11.70
N TYR A 345 -1.79 17.74 -10.43
CA TYR A 345 -2.28 18.91 -9.72
C TYR A 345 -1.20 20.00 -9.59
N LEU A 346 0.03 19.61 -9.25
CA LEU A 346 1.15 20.56 -9.12
C LEU A 346 1.58 21.15 -10.44
N LEU A 347 1.52 20.34 -11.51
CA LEU A 347 1.77 20.78 -12.87
C LEU A 347 0.80 21.88 -13.26
N GLU A 348 -0.50 21.65 -13.08
CA GLU A 348 -1.55 22.64 -13.37
C GLU A 348 -1.31 23.94 -12.61
N HIS A 349 -1.00 23.83 -11.31
CA HIS A 349 -0.67 24.99 -10.48
C HIS A 349 0.59 25.74 -10.95
N SER A 350 1.53 25.07 -11.62
CA SER A 350 2.78 25.67 -12.10
C SER A 350 2.65 26.35 -13.45
N VAL A 351 1.65 25.97 -14.25
CA VAL A 351 1.37 26.60 -15.56
C VAL A 351 0.30 27.70 -15.47
N GLU A 352 -0.42 27.78 -14.34
CA GLU A 352 -1.45 28.80 -14.09
C GLU A 352 -0.90 30.22 -14.29
N GLY A 353 -1.54 30.98 -15.17
CA GLY A 353 -1.14 32.36 -15.50
C GLY A 353 0.07 32.50 -16.43
N VAL A 354 0.74 31.39 -16.80
CA VAL A 354 1.84 31.36 -17.77
C VAL A 354 1.33 30.90 -19.15
N TRP A 355 0.55 29.81 -19.17
CA TRP A 355 -0.02 29.25 -20.39
C TRP A 355 -1.53 29.03 -20.27
N GLU A 356 -2.17 28.87 -21.43
CA GLU A 356 -3.59 28.51 -21.51
C GLU A 356 -3.87 27.13 -20.87
N PRO A 357 -5.05 26.90 -20.28
CA PRO A 357 -5.39 25.63 -19.62
C PRO A 357 -5.21 24.38 -20.51
N ALA A 358 -5.39 24.51 -21.82
CA ALA A 358 -5.16 23.42 -22.78
C ALA A 358 -3.69 22.94 -22.81
N ALA A 359 -2.72 23.76 -22.41
CA ALA A 359 -1.33 23.35 -22.28
C ALA A 359 -1.13 22.42 -21.08
N ALA A 360 -1.78 22.71 -19.95
CA ALA A 360 -1.76 21.85 -18.75
C ALA A 360 -2.27 20.46 -19.09
N GLN A 361 -3.45 20.39 -19.74
CA GLN A 361 -4.09 19.13 -20.12
C GLN A 361 -3.19 18.26 -21.01
N ARG A 362 -2.52 18.85 -22.02
CA ARG A 362 -1.59 18.11 -22.88
C ARG A 362 -0.42 17.50 -22.10
N LEU A 363 0.16 18.25 -21.15
CA LEU A 363 1.25 17.73 -20.32
C LEU A 363 0.75 16.66 -19.34
N GLN A 364 -0.43 16.82 -18.76
CA GLN A 364 -1.06 15.82 -17.89
C GLN A 364 -1.32 14.51 -18.64
N THR A 365 -1.76 14.57 -19.92
CA THR A 365 -1.90 13.37 -20.77
C THR A 365 -0.59 12.57 -20.83
N HIS A 366 0.54 13.23 -21.03
CA HIS A 366 1.84 12.54 -21.05
C HIS A 366 2.23 11.95 -19.69
N LEU A 367 1.86 12.59 -18.57
CA LEU A 367 2.06 11.99 -17.24
C LEU A 367 1.21 10.73 -17.04
N PHE A 368 -0.03 10.73 -17.52
CA PHE A 368 -0.90 9.54 -17.48
C PHE A 368 -0.37 8.42 -18.38
N GLU A 369 0.15 8.74 -19.58
CA GLU A 369 0.82 7.76 -20.45
C GLU A 369 2.02 7.10 -19.74
N LEU A 370 2.85 7.88 -19.03
CA LEU A 370 3.97 7.36 -18.25
C LEU A 370 3.51 6.46 -17.09
N ARG A 371 2.46 6.87 -16.38
CA ARG A 371 1.83 6.07 -15.31
C ARG A 371 1.34 4.73 -15.83
N ASP A 372 0.67 4.73 -16.99
CA ASP A 372 0.09 3.52 -17.57
C ASP A 372 1.16 2.57 -18.07
N LEU A 373 2.24 3.10 -18.64
CA LEU A 373 3.43 2.30 -18.97
C LEU A 373 4.10 1.72 -17.71
N ALA A 374 4.28 2.51 -16.65
CA ALA A 374 4.81 1.99 -15.40
C ALA A 374 3.91 0.89 -14.81
N ALA A 375 2.59 1.04 -14.92
CA ALA A 375 1.63 0.04 -14.48
C ALA A 375 1.69 -1.24 -15.33
N SER A 376 1.93 -1.16 -16.65
CA SER A 376 2.07 -2.36 -17.48
C SER A 376 3.33 -3.16 -17.15
N LEU A 377 4.40 -2.49 -16.71
CA LEU A 377 5.66 -3.12 -16.26
C LEU A 377 5.54 -3.81 -14.90
N ALA A 378 4.43 -3.63 -14.17
CA ALA A 378 4.18 -4.33 -12.91
C ALA A 378 3.80 -5.82 -13.11
N GLN A 379 3.57 -6.23 -14.36
CA GLN A 379 3.25 -7.60 -14.74
C GLN A 379 4.35 -8.15 -15.67
N PRO A 380 4.82 -9.39 -15.46
CA PRO A 380 5.82 -9.98 -16.33
C PRO A 380 5.26 -10.28 -17.73
N ASP A 381 6.06 -10.10 -18.78
CA ASP A 381 5.66 -10.32 -20.18
C ASP A 381 5.13 -11.73 -20.45
N ASN A 382 5.64 -12.73 -19.72
CA ASN A 382 5.29 -14.14 -19.85
C ASN A 382 4.35 -14.64 -18.74
N PHE A 383 3.53 -13.74 -18.18
CA PHE A 383 2.60 -14.00 -17.07
C PHE A 383 1.79 -15.30 -17.19
N GLU A 384 1.27 -15.62 -18.38
CA GLU A 384 0.43 -16.82 -18.60
C GLU A 384 1.19 -18.15 -18.42
N THR A 385 2.53 -18.10 -18.46
CA THR A 385 3.40 -19.28 -18.40
C THR A 385 4.18 -19.41 -17.10
N LEU A 386 4.20 -18.36 -16.28
CA LEU A 386 4.93 -18.34 -15.02
C LEU A 386 4.13 -19.02 -13.91
N GLU A 387 4.85 -19.70 -13.02
CA GLU A 387 4.26 -20.18 -11.79
C GLU A 387 3.88 -19.01 -10.88
N PHE A 388 2.87 -19.20 -10.02
CA PHE A 388 2.38 -18.14 -9.15
C PHE A 388 3.46 -17.52 -8.26
N SER A 389 4.39 -18.34 -7.75
CA SER A 389 5.52 -17.85 -6.94
C SER A 389 6.48 -16.95 -7.72
N GLU A 390 6.71 -17.23 -9.00
CA GLU A 390 7.57 -16.40 -9.86
C GLU A 390 6.92 -15.04 -10.14
N ILE A 391 5.58 -15.02 -10.32
CA ILE A 391 4.81 -13.78 -10.46
C ILE A 391 4.91 -12.94 -9.18
N LEU A 392 4.81 -13.57 -8.00
CA LEU A 392 4.94 -12.88 -6.72
C LEU A 392 6.33 -12.25 -6.55
N GLU A 393 7.40 -12.99 -6.83
CA GLU A 393 8.78 -12.47 -6.76
C GLU A 393 8.99 -11.33 -7.74
N PHE A 394 8.46 -11.43 -8.96
CA PHE A 394 8.51 -10.33 -9.93
C PHE A 394 7.84 -9.06 -9.39
N GLN A 395 6.64 -9.17 -8.83
CA GLN A 395 5.89 -8.03 -8.28
C GLN A 395 6.55 -7.42 -7.05
N ARG A 396 7.20 -8.24 -6.20
CA ARG A 396 8.05 -7.77 -5.10
C ARG A 396 9.25 -6.98 -5.63
N GLY A 397 9.92 -7.51 -6.64
CA GLY A 397 11.03 -6.84 -7.34
C GLY A 397 10.61 -5.51 -7.95
N PHE A 398 9.47 -5.47 -8.63
CA PHE A 398 8.89 -4.23 -9.18
C PHE A 398 8.61 -3.20 -8.09
N THR A 399 7.99 -3.61 -6.99
CA THR A 399 7.64 -2.70 -5.88
C THR A 399 8.89 -2.13 -5.19
N ALA A 400 9.87 -2.99 -4.92
CA ALA A 400 11.16 -2.56 -4.38
C ALA A 400 11.86 -1.58 -5.34
N ARG A 401 11.78 -1.84 -6.65
CA ARG A 401 12.32 -0.96 -7.68
C ARG A 401 11.63 0.39 -7.74
N LEU A 402 10.30 0.41 -7.63
CA LEU A 402 9.50 1.64 -7.59
C LEU A 402 9.89 2.50 -6.37
N ILE A 403 9.95 1.91 -5.18
CA ILE A 403 10.34 2.60 -3.94
C ILE A 403 11.74 3.19 -4.08
N ASP A 404 12.69 2.40 -4.60
CA ASP A 404 14.08 2.81 -4.79
C ASP A 404 14.20 4.02 -5.73
N VAL A 405 13.52 3.99 -6.88
CA VAL A 405 13.56 5.05 -7.88
C VAL A 405 12.91 6.32 -7.34
N VAL A 406 11.77 6.21 -6.65
CA VAL A 406 11.10 7.37 -6.06
C VAL A 406 11.97 7.99 -4.96
N ASN A 407 12.59 7.18 -4.10
CA ASN A 407 13.52 7.66 -3.09
C ASN A 407 14.74 8.37 -3.72
N LEU A 408 15.36 7.75 -4.73
CA LEU A 408 16.47 8.33 -5.47
C LEU A 408 16.10 9.67 -6.08
N ALA A 409 14.97 9.71 -6.80
CA ALA A 409 14.46 10.91 -7.45
C ALA A 409 14.23 12.04 -6.43
N LEU A 410 13.54 11.75 -5.32
CA LEU A 410 13.17 12.78 -4.34
C LEU A 410 14.35 13.23 -3.47
N THR A 411 15.29 12.34 -3.15
CA THR A 411 16.50 12.68 -2.40
C THR A 411 17.41 13.60 -3.21
N ILE A 412 17.66 13.25 -4.48
CA ILE A 412 18.43 14.11 -5.40
C ILE A 412 17.67 15.42 -5.64
N PHE A 413 16.37 15.36 -5.91
CA PHE A 413 15.56 16.55 -6.17
C PHE A 413 15.60 17.54 -5.00
N ARG A 414 15.41 17.06 -3.78
CA ARG A 414 15.32 17.93 -2.59
C ARG A 414 16.67 18.39 -2.08
N ALA A 415 17.63 17.49 -2.00
CA ALA A 415 18.88 17.72 -1.27
C ALA A 415 20.10 17.82 -2.18
N GLY A 416 19.98 17.43 -3.46
CA GLY A 416 21.14 17.35 -4.33
C GLY A 416 22.14 16.30 -3.87
N ARG A 417 21.68 15.20 -3.28
CA ARG A 417 22.55 14.16 -2.75
C ARG A 417 22.04 12.81 -3.16
N THR A 418 22.93 11.83 -3.21
CA THR A 418 22.56 10.44 -3.42
C THR A 418 22.02 9.84 -2.11
N PRO A 419 21.04 8.92 -2.17
CA PRO A 419 20.58 8.21 -0.98
C PRO A 419 21.72 7.41 -0.34
N ASP A 420 21.85 7.47 0.98
CA ASP A 420 22.79 6.62 1.72
C ASP A 420 22.30 5.15 1.67
N GLU A 421 23.21 4.23 1.36
CA GLU A 421 22.95 2.79 1.28
C GLU A 421 22.31 2.23 2.56
N ASN A 422 22.64 2.82 3.72
CA ASN A 422 22.13 2.40 5.02
C ASN A 422 20.79 3.06 5.39
N THR A 423 20.33 4.03 4.61
CA THR A 423 19.10 4.76 4.87
C THR A 423 18.15 4.68 3.69
N LYS A 424 17.57 3.49 3.51
CA LYS A 424 16.37 3.32 2.71
C LYS A 424 15.25 4.13 3.37
N ARG A 425 14.89 5.25 2.76
CA ARG A 425 13.84 6.15 3.25
C ARG A 425 12.86 6.38 2.12
N TYR A 426 11.58 6.39 2.43
CA TYR A 426 10.58 6.91 1.53
C TYR A 426 10.16 8.28 2.05
N GLU A 427 10.46 9.32 1.27
CA GLU A 427 9.96 10.65 1.57
C GLU A 427 8.78 10.97 0.64
N PRO A 428 7.58 11.26 1.16
CA PRO A 428 6.39 11.45 0.34
C PRO A 428 6.47 12.73 -0.50
N LEU A 429 5.81 12.78 -1.67
CA LEU A 429 5.60 14.02 -2.44
C LEU A 429 4.89 15.08 -1.60
N SER A 430 3.91 14.66 -0.81
CA SER A 430 3.29 15.48 0.23
C SER A 430 2.73 14.60 1.36
N GLU A 431 2.89 15.02 2.61
CA GLU A 431 2.36 14.32 3.79
C GLU A 431 0.84 14.53 4.03
N ARG A 432 0.14 15.06 3.02
CA ARG A 432 -1.30 15.40 3.02
C ARG A 432 -1.85 15.30 1.59
N PRO A 433 -3.18 15.20 1.40
CA PRO A 433 -3.80 15.37 0.10
C PRO A 433 -3.31 16.67 -0.56
N ILE A 434 -3.05 16.63 -1.87
CA ILE A 434 -2.26 17.69 -2.52
C ILE A 434 -2.92 19.06 -2.45
N ALA A 435 -4.25 19.11 -2.57
CA ALA A 435 -5.05 20.33 -2.42
C ALA A 435 -4.89 20.99 -1.04
N HIS A 436 -4.52 20.24 0.00
CA HIS A 436 -4.20 20.78 1.32
C HIS A 436 -2.72 21.12 1.47
N ALA A 437 -1.84 20.35 0.84
CA ALA A 437 -0.39 20.55 0.92
C ALA A 437 0.03 21.89 0.31
N VAL A 438 -0.56 22.28 -0.83
CA VAL A 438 -0.26 23.56 -1.51
C VAL A 438 -0.67 24.80 -0.70
N LEU A 439 -1.54 24.65 0.31
CA LEU A 439 -1.92 25.74 1.20
C LEU A 439 -0.82 26.06 2.24
N ASN A 440 0.16 25.16 2.41
CA ASN A 440 1.30 25.41 3.27
C ASN A 440 2.35 26.28 2.52
N PRO A 441 2.69 27.49 3.02
CA PRO A 441 3.68 28.36 2.38
C PRO A 441 5.07 27.72 2.23
N ASP A 442 5.43 26.78 3.09
CA ASP A 442 6.73 26.10 3.05
C ASP A 442 6.75 24.92 2.07
N TYR A 443 5.60 24.55 1.49
CA TYR A 443 5.52 23.47 0.52
C TYR A 443 6.02 23.95 -0.85
N PRO A 444 7.03 23.29 -1.47
CA PRO A 444 7.65 23.76 -2.71
C PRO A 444 6.81 23.37 -3.95
N ALA A 445 5.58 23.89 -4.01
CA ALA A 445 4.58 23.51 -5.01
C ALA A 445 5.06 23.76 -6.45
N LYS A 446 5.69 24.93 -6.68
CA LYS A 446 6.21 25.30 -8.00
C LYS A 446 7.34 24.39 -8.45
N GLN A 447 8.28 24.05 -7.57
CA GLN A 447 9.39 23.17 -7.92
C GLN A 447 8.88 21.76 -8.25
N PHE A 448 7.94 21.22 -7.46
CA PHE A 448 7.34 19.92 -7.77
C PHE A 448 6.50 19.92 -9.05
N GLY A 449 5.76 20.98 -9.34
CA GLY A 449 5.02 21.05 -10.59
C GLY A 449 5.93 21.18 -11.81
N ARG A 450 7.09 21.84 -11.68
CA ARG A 450 8.11 21.87 -12.73
C ARG A 450 8.85 20.53 -12.89
N LEU A 451 9.03 19.77 -11.82
CA LEU A 451 9.44 18.36 -11.91
C LEU A 451 8.40 17.55 -12.72
N ALA A 452 7.11 17.74 -12.45
CA ALA A 452 6.04 17.08 -13.19
C ALA A 452 6.07 17.47 -14.68
N ILE A 453 6.33 18.73 -15.02
CA ILE A 453 6.52 19.18 -16.42
C ILE A 453 7.69 18.43 -17.08
N ALA A 454 8.85 18.34 -16.41
CA ALA A 454 9.99 17.62 -16.97
C ALA A 454 9.70 16.13 -17.21
N LEU A 455 9.00 15.47 -16.29
CA LEU A 455 8.54 14.09 -16.47
C LEU A 455 7.57 13.96 -17.64
N ALA A 456 6.67 14.93 -17.83
CA ALA A 456 5.75 14.96 -18.98
C ALA A 456 6.50 15.08 -20.32
N LEU A 457 7.57 15.88 -20.39
CA LEU A 457 8.41 15.99 -21.58
C LEU A 457 9.15 14.68 -21.88
N ILE A 458 9.69 14.02 -20.86
CA ILE A 458 10.33 12.70 -21.01
C ILE A 458 9.31 11.66 -21.51
N ALA A 459 8.11 11.68 -20.93
CA ALA A 459 7.02 10.78 -21.32
C ALA A 459 6.58 11.01 -22.77
N ARG A 460 6.53 12.26 -23.24
CA ARG A 460 6.22 12.59 -24.64
C ARG A 460 7.22 11.97 -25.61
N GLY A 461 8.52 12.04 -25.33
CA GLY A 461 9.51 11.44 -26.22
C GLY A 461 9.50 9.92 -26.20
N LEU A 462 9.12 9.33 -25.06
CA LEU A 462 8.86 7.90 -24.95
C LEU A 462 7.66 7.47 -25.79
N SER A 463 6.52 8.16 -25.69
CA SER A 463 5.30 7.81 -26.43
C SER A 463 5.42 8.09 -27.94
N THR A 464 6.27 9.04 -28.34
CA THR A 464 6.58 9.33 -29.75
C THR A 464 7.75 8.50 -30.31
N GLY A 465 8.33 7.59 -29.53
CA GLY A 465 9.39 6.68 -29.96
C GLY A 465 10.74 7.36 -30.23
N GLN A 466 10.98 8.54 -29.65
CA GLN A 466 12.26 9.26 -29.78
C GLN A 466 13.35 8.65 -28.91
N TRP A 467 12.97 8.11 -27.76
CA TRP A 467 13.85 7.38 -26.83
C TRP A 467 13.08 6.30 -26.07
N SER A 468 13.82 5.34 -25.50
CA SER A 468 13.33 4.54 -24.37
C SER A 468 13.87 5.08 -23.05
N VAL A 469 13.29 4.64 -21.93
CA VAL A 469 13.68 5.07 -20.59
C VAL A 469 14.10 3.87 -19.74
N GLU A 470 15.18 4.02 -19.00
CA GLU A 470 15.57 3.09 -17.93
C GLU A 470 15.56 3.84 -16.59
N PRO A 471 14.93 3.29 -15.54
CA PRO A 471 15.00 3.90 -14.22
C PRO A 471 16.43 3.82 -13.65
N GLY A 472 16.85 4.84 -12.91
CA GLY A 472 18.11 4.89 -12.17
C GLY A 472 18.12 3.99 -10.93
N TYR A 473 19.28 3.68 -10.36
CA TYR A 473 19.42 2.77 -9.21
C TYR A 473 20.17 3.43 -8.06
N SER A 474 19.64 3.37 -6.84
CA SER A 474 20.27 4.06 -5.70
C SER A 474 21.69 3.57 -5.40
N LYS A 475 22.03 2.31 -5.71
CA LYS A 475 23.40 1.78 -5.55
C LYS A 475 24.35 2.12 -6.71
N ALA A 476 23.84 2.70 -7.79
CA ALA A 476 24.62 3.22 -8.91
C ALA A 476 24.07 4.61 -9.28
N PRO A 477 24.14 5.57 -8.35
CA PRO A 477 23.43 6.84 -8.47
C PRO A 477 24.07 7.78 -9.51
N ASP A 478 25.32 7.53 -9.88
CA ASP A 478 26.01 8.14 -11.02
C ASP A 478 25.36 7.79 -12.36
N GLY A 479 24.48 6.77 -12.40
CA GLY A 479 23.63 6.43 -13.55
C GLY A 479 22.48 7.41 -13.81
N GLY A 480 22.28 8.43 -12.97
CA GLY A 480 21.12 9.33 -13.07
C GLY A 480 19.86 8.77 -12.44
N VAL A 481 18.83 9.62 -12.32
CA VAL A 481 17.49 9.21 -11.84
C VAL A 481 16.73 8.46 -12.94
N ILE A 482 16.88 8.90 -14.19
CA ILE A 482 16.35 8.27 -15.39
C ILE A 482 17.44 8.29 -16.44
N ARG A 483 17.59 7.24 -17.22
CA ARG A 483 18.44 7.21 -18.40
C ARG A 483 17.59 7.18 -19.67
N LEU A 484 17.82 8.13 -20.57
CA LEU A 484 17.19 8.20 -21.88
C LEU A 484 18.09 7.48 -22.88
N LEU A 485 17.51 6.59 -23.70
CA LEU A 485 18.24 5.82 -24.71
C LEU A 485 17.70 6.11 -26.11
N ALA A 486 18.54 6.66 -26.98
CA ALA A 486 18.20 7.01 -28.36
C ALA A 486 19.25 6.44 -29.34
N GLY A 487 19.10 5.16 -29.68
CA GLY A 487 20.06 4.43 -30.52
C GLY A 487 21.41 4.28 -29.81
N PRO A 488 22.54 4.78 -30.37
CA PRO A 488 23.84 4.70 -29.71
C PRO A 488 24.07 5.80 -28.66
N ARG A 489 23.12 6.75 -28.51
CA ARG A 489 23.22 7.85 -27.55
C ARG A 489 22.44 7.52 -26.29
N ASP A 490 23.03 7.83 -25.15
CA ASP A 490 22.36 7.79 -23.85
C ASP A 490 22.60 9.06 -23.05
N ALA A 491 21.58 9.44 -22.27
CA ALA A 491 21.62 10.62 -21.41
C ALA A 491 21.13 10.26 -20.01
N ARG A 492 21.97 10.50 -19.01
CA ARG A 492 21.65 10.31 -17.59
C ARG A 492 21.04 11.59 -17.05
N VAL A 493 19.78 11.52 -16.66
CA VAL A 493 18.97 12.67 -16.27
C VAL A 493 18.94 12.78 -14.75
N PHE A 494 19.30 13.96 -14.25
CA PHE A 494 19.19 14.33 -12.84
C PHE A 494 18.17 15.46 -12.70
N PHE A 495 17.28 15.36 -11.70
CA PHE A 495 16.33 16.42 -11.38
C PHE A 495 16.74 17.08 -10.08
N VAL A 496 16.89 18.40 -10.05
CA VAL A 496 17.24 19.15 -8.85
C VAL A 496 16.27 20.32 -8.67
N LYS A 497 15.87 20.59 -7.41
CA LYS A 497 14.87 21.63 -7.14
C LYS A 497 15.38 23.03 -7.44
N ASP A 498 16.66 23.31 -7.18
CA ASP A 498 17.27 24.63 -7.25
C ASP A 498 18.80 24.57 -7.37
N ALA A 499 19.44 25.74 -7.49
CA ALA A 499 20.90 25.87 -7.60
C ALA A 499 21.68 25.33 -6.39
N PRO A 500 21.22 25.50 -5.13
CA PRO A 500 21.81 24.81 -3.97
C PRO A 500 21.82 23.28 -4.10
N ALA A 501 20.70 22.66 -4.53
CA ALA A 501 20.65 21.22 -4.77
C ALA A 501 21.59 20.81 -5.91
N LEU A 502 21.68 21.58 -7.00
CA LEU A 502 22.66 21.31 -8.04
C LEU A 502 24.10 21.33 -7.52
N THR A 503 24.47 22.36 -6.75
CA THR A 503 25.80 22.45 -6.14
C THR A 503 26.06 21.27 -5.21
N GLY A 504 25.04 20.83 -4.46
CA GLY A 504 25.11 19.63 -3.65
C GLY A 504 25.47 18.39 -4.48
N LEU A 505 24.83 18.23 -5.65
CA LEU A 505 24.99 17.06 -6.50
C LEU A 505 26.39 16.98 -7.13
N GLU A 506 26.93 18.13 -7.52
CA GLU A 506 28.31 18.28 -7.98
C GLU A 506 29.32 17.93 -6.87
N LEU A 507 29.06 18.40 -5.64
CA LEU A 507 29.92 18.12 -4.48
C LEU A 507 29.85 16.66 -4.01
N ASP A 508 28.69 16.02 -4.17
CA ASP A 508 28.48 14.59 -3.88
C ASP A 508 29.22 13.69 -4.89
N GLY A 509 29.66 14.25 -6.03
CA GLY A 509 30.40 13.54 -7.06
C GLY A 509 29.55 12.66 -7.97
N ALA A 510 28.22 12.71 -7.83
CA ALA A 510 27.29 11.97 -8.69
C ALA A 510 27.14 12.59 -10.09
N LEU A 511 27.48 13.88 -10.22
CA LEU A 511 27.48 14.62 -11.49
C LEU A 511 28.89 15.15 -11.79
N ASP A 512 29.40 14.87 -13.00
CA ASP A 512 30.60 15.49 -13.55
C ASP A 512 30.20 16.50 -14.66
N ASP A 513 30.50 17.78 -14.44
CA ASP A 513 30.26 18.87 -15.40
C ASP A 513 30.90 18.63 -16.78
N GLY A 514 31.98 17.84 -16.83
CA GLY A 514 32.67 17.49 -18.06
C GLY A 514 31.96 16.42 -18.89
N ASP A 515 30.89 15.81 -18.37
CA ASP A 515 30.27 14.64 -18.97
C ASP A 515 29.15 14.98 -19.94
N ALA A 516 29.43 14.85 -21.24
CA ALA A 516 28.47 15.08 -22.32
C ALA A 516 27.22 14.18 -22.28
N SER A 517 27.27 13.07 -21.53
CA SER A 517 26.17 12.11 -21.37
C SER A 517 25.27 12.43 -20.17
N ALA A 518 25.53 13.50 -19.42
CA ALA A 518 24.69 13.94 -18.32
C ALA A 518 23.74 15.07 -18.76
N LEU A 519 22.50 15.03 -18.28
CA LEU A 519 21.50 16.09 -18.41
C LEU A 519 20.98 16.46 -17.02
N VAL A 520 21.17 17.73 -16.64
CA VAL A 520 20.62 18.26 -15.40
C VAL A 520 19.37 19.08 -15.70
N VAL A 521 18.26 18.70 -15.08
CA VAL A 521 17.01 19.44 -15.10
C VAL A 521 16.83 20.19 -13.79
N VAL A 522 16.83 21.53 -13.87
CA VAL A 522 16.70 22.40 -12.70
C VAL A 522 15.30 23.00 -12.68
N ALA A 523 14.58 22.76 -11.59
CA ALA A 523 13.19 23.20 -11.46
C ALA A 523 13.08 24.72 -11.22
N ASP A 524 13.93 25.33 -10.40
CA ASP A 524 13.85 26.77 -10.14
C ASP A 524 14.68 27.64 -11.08
N GLU A 525 14.40 28.94 -11.11
CA GLU A 525 15.22 29.90 -11.84
C GLU A 525 16.65 29.90 -11.29
N GLU A 526 17.60 29.82 -12.20
CA GLU A 526 19.01 29.90 -11.82
C GLU A 526 19.47 31.35 -11.77
N PRO A 527 20.20 31.74 -10.72
CA PRO A 527 20.87 33.03 -10.72
C PRO A 527 21.76 33.11 -11.96
N ARG A 528 21.66 34.21 -12.72
CA ARG A 528 22.57 34.45 -13.85
C ARG A 528 24.00 34.25 -13.36
N THR A 529 24.71 33.29 -13.95
CA THR A 529 26.12 33.06 -13.65
C THR A 529 26.85 34.38 -13.85
N GLN A 530 27.33 34.99 -12.75
CA GLN A 530 28.20 36.14 -12.85
C GLN A 530 29.42 35.68 -13.64
N THR A 531 29.65 36.33 -14.78
CA THR A 531 30.85 36.15 -15.58
C THR A 531 32.05 36.48 -14.68
N ARG A 532 32.68 35.45 -14.10
CA ARG A 532 33.99 35.60 -13.50
C ARG A 532 34.89 36.17 -14.59
N SER A 533 35.58 37.27 -14.28
CA SER A 533 36.49 37.99 -15.18
C SER A 533 37.32 37.01 -16.02
N PRO A 534 37.61 37.32 -17.30
CA PRO A 534 38.15 36.37 -18.24
C PRO A 534 39.46 35.76 -17.69
N ARG A 535 39.38 34.52 -17.22
CA ARG A 535 40.59 33.71 -17.04
C ARG A 535 41.03 33.29 -18.43
N SER A 536 42.27 33.59 -18.78
CA SER A 536 42.88 33.11 -20.03
C SER A 536 42.95 31.59 -20.00
N ARG A 537 41.91 30.89 -20.48
CA ARG A 537 42.01 29.49 -20.85
C ARG A 537 42.61 29.44 -22.25
N TYR A 538 43.92 29.21 -22.31
CA TYR A 538 44.55 28.63 -23.49
C TYR A 538 43.92 27.25 -23.71
N GLY A 539 43.38 27.02 -24.91
CA GLY A 539 42.78 25.74 -25.33
C GLY A 539 41.28 25.66 -25.08
N ARG A 540 40.48 25.93 -26.10
CA ARG A 540 39.10 25.42 -26.22
C ARG A 540 39.25 24.01 -26.79
N ASP A 541 39.03 23.00 -25.96
CA ASP A 541 39.22 21.57 -26.23
C ASP A 541 38.00 20.91 -26.90
N GLY A 542 36.96 21.68 -27.24
CA GLY A 542 35.86 21.24 -28.10
C GLY A 542 34.93 20.18 -27.50
N LYS A 543 35.10 19.82 -26.22
CA LYS A 543 34.24 18.87 -25.51
C LYS A 543 32.96 19.57 -25.05
N SER A 544 31.81 19.03 -25.44
CA SER A 544 30.51 19.36 -24.85
C SER A 544 30.48 18.87 -23.41
N GLY A 545 30.22 19.76 -22.45
CA GLY A 545 29.98 19.37 -21.04
C GLY A 545 28.56 18.85 -20.84
N ALA A 546 28.16 18.66 -19.58
CA ALA A 546 26.82 18.23 -19.21
C ALA A 546 25.74 19.18 -19.78
N GLY A 547 24.67 18.59 -20.31
CA GLY A 547 23.46 19.28 -20.72
C GLY A 547 22.73 19.89 -19.54
N ARG A 548 22.09 21.05 -19.73
CA ARG A 548 21.38 21.77 -18.66
C ARG A 548 20.08 22.35 -19.17
N PHE A 549 18.98 21.99 -18.50
CA PHE A 549 17.64 22.47 -18.82
C PHE A 549 17.01 23.13 -17.59
N ASN A 550 16.77 24.44 -17.66
CA ASN A 550 16.06 25.18 -16.62
C ASN A 550 14.57 25.23 -16.96
N VAL A 551 13.72 24.56 -16.18
CA VAL A 551 12.28 24.47 -16.48
C VAL A 551 11.62 25.84 -16.35
N ALA A 552 11.92 26.59 -15.29
CA ALA A 552 11.30 27.88 -15.02
C ALA A 552 11.57 28.90 -16.13
N SER A 553 12.84 29.08 -16.52
CA SER A 553 13.23 30.01 -17.59
C SER A 553 12.68 29.55 -18.94
N SER A 554 12.77 28.25 -19.26
CA SER A 554 12.27 27.73 -20.53
C SER A 554 10.76 27.90 -20.68
N MET A 555 9.99 27.77 -19.59
CA MET A 555 8.55 28.04 -19.62
C MET A 555 8.21 29.50 -19.95
N CYS A 556 9.00 30.45 -19.43
CA CYS A 556 8.82 31.88 -19.71
C CYS A 556 9.29 32.27 -21.13
N GLU A 557 10.29 31.58 -21.66
CA GLU A 557 10.89 31.86 -22.97
C GLU A 557 10.16 31.19 -24.13
N THR A 558 9.32 30.18 -23.86
CA THR A 558 8.57 29.43 -24.87
C THR A 558 7.10 29.79 -24.85
N SER A 559 6.49 29.81 -26.04
CA SER A 559 5.07 30.16 -26.23
C SER A 559 4.15 28.94 -26.25
N SER A 560 4.71 27.73 -26.30
CA SER A 560 3.95 26.48 -26.39
C SER A 560 4.69 25.29 -25.79
N VAL A 561 3.93 24.23 -25.51
CA VAL A 561 4.44 22.92 -25.07
C VAL A 561 5.38 22.29 -26.12
N ASP A 562 5.16 22.56 -27.40
CA ASP A 562 6.01 22.05 -28.49
C ASP A 562 7.37 22.75 -28.50
N GLU A 563 7.38 24.07 -28.33
CA GLU A 563 8.64 24.83 -28.21
C GLU A 563 9.41 24.44 -26.94
N LEU A 564 8.73 24.23 -25.81
CA LEU A 564 9.35 23.73 -24.58
C LEU A 564 9.98 22.36 -24.78
N TYR A 565 9.30 21.47 -25.51
CA TYR A 565 9.79 20.13 -25.81
C TYR A 565 11.03 20.17 -26.70
N GLU A 566 11.05 21.00 -27.75
CA GLU A 566 12.25 21.16 -28.57
C GLU A 566 13.40 21.82 -27.79
N ALA A 567 13.12 22.76 -26.88
CA ALA A 567 14.14 23.31 -25.99
C ALA A 567 14.75 22.25 -25.06
N PHE A 568 13.93 21.36 -24.50
CA PHE A 568 14.40 20.23 -23.69
C PHE A 568 15.33 19.29 -24.46
N LYS A 569 14.97 18.98 -25.71
CA LYS A 569 15.79 18.15 -26.60
C LYS A 569 17.14 18.79 -26.90
N LEU A 570 17.14 20.08 -27.27
CA LEU A 570 18.37 20.85 -27.54
C LEU A 570 19.31 20.93 -26.33
N ALA A 571 18.76 20.89 -25.11
CA ALA A 571 19.54 20.92 -23.88
C ALA A 571 20.27 19.60 -23.57
N GLY A 572 19.98 18.51 -24.29
CA GLY A 572 20.58 17.19 -24.05
C GLY A 572 19.58 16.04 -23.90
N GLY A 573 18.26 16.31 -23.98
CA GLY A 573 17.21 15.28 -24.03
C GLY A 573 17.14 14.50 -25.36
N PHE A 574 17.91 14.96 -26.36
CA PHE A 574 18.06 14.53 -27.78
C PHE A 574 17.15 15.17 -28.80
#